data_AF-A0A889XPS2-F1
#
_entry.id   AF-A0A889XPS2-F1
#
_cell.length_a   1.000
_cell.length_b   1.000
_cell.length_c   1.000
_cell.angle_alpha   90.00
_cell.angle_beta   90.00
_cell.angle_gamma   90.00
#
_symmetry.space_group_name_H-M   'P 1'
#
loop_
_entity.id
_entity.type
_entity.pdbx_description
1 polymer ?
#
loop_
_entity_poly.entity_id
_entity_poly.type
_entity_poly.pdbx_seq_one_letter_code
_entity_poly.pdbx_strand_id
1 'polypeptide(L)'
;MGFEIFKPKARLVDEGLQYLLAIKASLNLGNNEELKVAFQMLKPHLDPPRSLVESLVVPHPEWTAGFTSGDGSFSVGIWPSTTKLKFSVNLEFKLTQHNRDKVLLESFVAYFGCGEVRVRSQESTVDFRRRNFSDIESKIIPFFSKS
;
A
#
# COMPACT_ATOMS: atom_id res chain seq x y z
N MET A 1 1.06 -9.53 -17.25
CA MET A 1 0.06 -10.54 -17.69
C MET A 1 -1.06 -9.97 -18.56
N GLY A 2 -1.68 -8.80 -18.26
CA GLY A 2 -2.81 -8.28 -19.08
C GLY A 2 -2.45 -7.72 -20.48
N PHE A 3 -1.23 -7.19 -20.67
CA PHE A 3 -0.84 -6.54 -21.93
C PHE A 3 -0.48 -7.52 -23.07
N GLU A 4 -0.09 -8.75 -22.76
CA GLU A 4 0.37 -9.72 -23.78
C GLU A 4 -0.76 -10.23 -24.68
N ILE A 5 -2.02 -10.09 -24.23
CA ILE A 5 -3.22 -10.50 -24.93
C ILE A 5 -3.53 -9.58 -26.14
N PHE A 6 -2.88 -8.41 -26.24
CA PHE A 6 -3.26 -7.38 -27.21
C PHE A 6 -2.55 -7.43 -28.58
N LYS A 7 -1.63 -8.38 -28.84
CA LYS A 7 -0.97 -8.60 -30.15
C LYS A 7 -1.67 -9.74 -30.96
N PRO A 8 -1.64 -9.75 -32.32
CA PRO A 8 -2.78 -9.36 -33.18
C PRO A 8 -3.78 -10.48 -33.59
N LYS A 9 -5.02 -10.03 -33.85
CA LYS A 9 -6.11 -10.59 -34.72
C LYS A 9 -6.92 -11.84 -34.31
N ALA A 10 -6.74 -12.47 -33.16
CA ALA A 10 -7.72 -13.45 -32.63
C ALA A 10 -8.94 -12.78 -31.94
N ARG A 11 -9.30 -11.56 -32.37
CA ARG A 11 -10.07 -10.55 -31.61
C ARG A 11 -11.60 -10.67 -31.63
N LEU A 12 -12.16 -11.75 -32.15
CA LEU A 12 -13.63 -11.88 -32.31
C LEU A 12 -14.17 -13.22 -31.80
N VAL A 13 -13.39 -13.94 -30.99
CA VAL A 13 -13.81 -15.22 -30.43
C VAL A 13 -14.24 -14.99 -28.98
N ASP A 14 -15.43 -15.46 -28.63
CA ASP A 14 -16.04 -15.31 -27.30
C ASP A 14 -15.03 -15.63 -26.18
N GLU A 15 -14.18 -16.64 -26.35
CA GLU A 15 -13.15 -17.07 -25.39
C GLU A 15 -12.16 -15.97 -24.98
N GLY A 16 -11.72 -15.11 -25.91
CA GLY A 16 -10.77 -14.03 -25.60
C GLY A 16 -11.39 -12.94 -24.74
N LEU A 17 -12.66 -12.60 -25.00
CA LEU A 17 -13.43 -11.66 -24.19
C LEU A 17 -13.70 -12.25 -22.79
N GLN A 18 -14.05 -13.53 -22.73
CA GLN A 18 -14.26 -14.24 -21.47
C GLN A 18 -13.00 -14.23 -20.58
N TYR A 19 -11.83 -14.46 -21.18
CA TYR A 19 -10.56 -14.40 -20.46
C TYR A 19 -10.25 -13.00 -19.92
N LEU A 20 -10.46 -11.95 -20.72
CA LEU A 20 -10.28 -10.56 -20.26
C LEU A 20 -11.24 -10.20 -19.13
N LEU A 21 -12.48 -10.68 -19.17
CA LEU A 21 -13.47 -10.47 -18.11
C LEU A 21 -13.11 -11.21 -16.83
N ALA A 22 -12.54 -12.41 -16.93
CA ALA A 22 -12.01 -13.14 -15.79
C ALA A 22 -10.82 -12.39 -15.15
N ILE A 23 -9.88 -11.88 -15.94
CA ILE A 23 -8.79 -11.03 -15.43
C ILE A 23 -9.38 -9.78 -14.76
N LYS A 24 -10.31 -9.09 -15.41
CA LYS A 24 -10.93 -7.87 -14.88
C LYS A 24 -11.66 -8.14 -13.55
N ALA A 25 -12.31 -9.29 -13.40
CA ALA A 25 -13.00 -9.67 -12.18
C ALA A 25 -12.07 -9.67 -10.95
N SER A 26 -10.81 -10.04 -11.13
CA SER A 26 -9.82 -10.08 -10.05
C SER A 26 -9.00 -8.78 -9.90
N LEU A 27 -9.21 -7.78 -10.77
CA LEU A 27 -8.54 -6.48 -10.72
C LEU A 27 -9.37 -5.45 -9.95
N ASN A 28 -8.73 -4.74 -9.02
CA ASN A 28 -9.32 -3.63 -8.28
C ASN A 28 -10.65 -3.99 -7.60
N LEU A 29 -11.76 -3.38 -8.03
CA LEU A 29 -13.12 -3.63 -7.54
C LEU A 29 -13.87 -4.71 -8.34
N GLY A 30 -13.20 -5.35 -9.29
CA GLY A 30 -13.76 -6.41 -10.13
C GLY A 30 -14.74 -5.91 -11.19
N ASN A 31 -15.72 -6.77 -11.50
CA ASN A 31 -16.78 -6.50 -12.45
C ASN A 31 -17.97 -5.78 -11.77
N ASN A 32 -18.57 -4.84 -12.48
CA ASN A 32 -19.82 -4.21 -12.05
C ASN A 32 -21.03 -5.14 -12.30
N GLU A 33 -22.20 -4.79 -11.77
CA GLU A 33 -23.39 -5.65 -11.89
C GLU A 33 -23.83 -5.87 -13.34
N GLU A 34 -23.73 -4.86 -14.21
CA GLU A 34 -24.06 -4.99 -15.63
C GLU A 34 -23.18 -6.03 -16.33
N LEU A 35 -21.86 -6.03 -16.06
CA LEU A 35 -20.94 -7.03 -16.60
C LEU A 35 -21.17 -8.41 -15.97
N LYS A 36 -21.50 -8.48 -14.68
CA LYS A 36 -21.86 -9.77 -14.06
C LYS A 36 -23.08 -10.37 -14.75
N VAL A 37 -24.12 -9.58 -14.99
CA VAL A 37 -25.37 -10.00 -15.65
C VAL A 37 -25.12 -10.37 -17.11
N ALA A 38 -24.43 -9.52 -17.88
CA ALA A 38 -24.15 -9.77 -19.29
C ALA A 38 -23.31 -11.04 -19.52
N PHE A 39 -22.57 -11.49 -18.51
CA PHE A 39 -21.67 -12.64 -18.57
C PHE A 39 -21.95 -13.70 -17.50
N GLN A 40 -23.20 -13.79 -17.01
CA GLN A 40 -23.68 -14.74 -15.98
C GLN A 40 -23.43 -16.23 -16.30
N MET A 41 -23.04 -16.56 -17.53
CA MET A 41 -22.82 -17.93 -18.04
C MET A 41 -21.36 -18.38 -18.04
N LEU A 42 -20.41 -17.54 -17.62
CA LEU A 42 -18.99 -17.89 -17.69
C LEU A 42 -18.60 -18.77 -16.51
N LYS A 43 -18.14 -19.99 -16.82
CA LYS A 43 -17.55 -20.90 -15.84
C LYS A 43 -16.61 -20.11 -14.94
N PRO A 44 -16.59 -20.38 -13.62
CA PRO A 44 -15.65 -19.75 -12.71
C PRO A 44 -14.26 -20.22 -13.10
N HIS A 45 -13.64 -19.54 -14.06
CA HIS A 45 -12.23 -19.69 -14.33
C HIS A 45 -11.59 -19.14 -13.07
N LEU A 46 -10.90 -20.02 -12.33
CA LEU A 46 -10.27 -19.72 -11.05
C LEU A 46 -9.76 -18.29 -11.08
N ASP A 47 -10.29 -17.43 -10.21
CA ASP A 47 -9.76 -16.08 -10.01
C ASP A 47 -8.24 -16.23 -9.99
N PRO A 48 -7.50 -15.67 -10.97
CA PRO A 48 -6.05 -15.75 -10.93
C PRO A 48 -5.65 -15.26 -9.55
N PRO A 49 -5.02 -16.13 -8.72
CA PRO A 49 -4.75 -15.78 -7.35
C PRO A 49 -3.99 -14.46 -7.40
N ARG A 50 -4.52 -13.44 -6.72
CA ARG A 50 -3.78 -12.19 -6.54
C ARG A 50 -2.41 -12.62 -6.05
N SER A 51 -1.36 -12.31 -6.81
CA SER A 51 0.00 -12.77 -6.51
C SER A 51 0.28 -12.44 -5.06
N LEU A 52 0.31 -13.47 -4.21
CA LEU A 52 0.71 -13.32 -2.82
C LEU A 52 2.20 -13.07 -2.89
N VAL A 53 2.62 -11.83 -2.67
CA VAL A 53 4.04 -11.51 -2.58
C VAL A 53 4.50 -12.03 -1.22
N GLU A 54 5.06 -13.23 -1.22
CA GLU A 54 5.45 -13.96 0.00
C GLU A 54 6.59 -13.26 0.77
N SER A 55 7.36 -12.40 0.11
CA SER A 55 8.41 -11.60 0.71
C SER A 55 8.46 -10.22 0.05
N LEU A 56 8.06 -9.18 0.79
CA LEU A 56 8.28 -7.79 0.39
C LEU A 56 9.54 -7.26 1.07
N VAL A 57 10.60 -7.12 0.27
CA VAL A 57 11.78 -6.34 0.63
C VAL A 57 11.64 -4.97 -0.02
N VAL A 58 11.87 -3.91 0.75
CA VAL A 58 11.94 -2.54 0.23
C VAL A 58 13.09 -2.47 -0.79
N PRO A 59 12.82 -2.20 -2.07
CA PRO A 59 13.78 -2.48 -3.14
C PRO A 59 14.91 -1.44 -3.25
N HIS A 60 14.61 -0.16 -3.05
CA HIS A 60 15.58 0.94 -3.21
C HIS A 60 15.12 2.19 -2.42
N PRO A 61 16.03 3.04 -1.89
CA PRO A 61 15.68 4.30 -1.22
C PRO A 61 14.69 5.20 -1.96
N GLU A 62 14.84 5.35 -3.27
CA GLU A 62 14.05 6.21 -4.14
C GLU A 62 12.62 5.68 -4.28
N TRP A 63 12.45 4.36 -4.25
CA TRP A 63 11.12 3.75 -4.19
C TRP A 63 10.43 4.12 -2.87
N THR A 64 11.16 4.05 -1.74
CA THR A 64 10.63 4.47 -0.43
C THR A 64 10.32 5.97 -0.41
N ALA A 65 11.15 6.81 -1.02
CA ALA A 65 10.91 8.25 -1.13
C ALA A 65 9.64 8.54 -1.95
N GLY A 66 9.48 7.89 -3.10
CA GLY A 66 8.28 8.01 -3.93
C GLY A 66 7.03 7.46 -3.24
N PHE A 67 7.13 6.31 -2.59
CA PHE A 67 6.04 5.73 -1.79
C PHE A 67 5.61 6.67 -0.66
N THR A 68 6.59 7.23 0.07
CA THR A 68 6.35 8.20 1.14
C THR A 68 5.74 9.50 0.61
N SER A 69 6.08 9.91 -0.61
CA SER A 69 5.52 11.11 -1.24
C SER A 69 4.03 10.92 -1.60
N GLY A 70 3.60 9.68 -1.86
CA GLY A 70 2.18 9.36 -2.10
C GLY A 70 1.38 9.17 -0.82
N ASP A 71 1.85 8.30 0.08
CA ASP A 71 1.06 7.80 1.23
C ASP A 71 1.68 8.14 2.60
N GLY A 72 2.77 8.91 2.62
CA GLY A 72 3.46 9.30 3.82
C GLY A 72 2.96 10.60 4.44
N SER A 73 3.26 10.77 5.72
CA SER A 73 2.92 11.95 6.49
C SER A 73 4.04 12.31 7.45
N PHE A 74 4.43 13.59 7.42
CA PHE A 74 5.27 14.23 8.43
C PHE A 74 4.40 15.23 9.19
N SER A 75 4.18 14.99 10.47
CA SER A 75 3.25 15.79 11.27
C SER A 75 3.88 16.29 12.56
N VAL A 76 3.42 17.46 12.99
CA VAL A 76 3.81 18.11 14.23
C VAL A 76 2.57 18.22 15.10
N GLY A 77 2.57 17.51 16.24
CA GLY A 77 1.51 17.58 17.23
C GLY A 77 1.94 18.46 18.40
N ILE A 78 1.08 19.40 18.80
CA ILE A 78 1.28 20.25 19.98
C ILE A 78 0.24 19.86 21.02
N TRP A 79 0.69 19.52 22.22
CA TRP A 79 -0.16 18.99 23.29
C TRP A 79 0.06 19.76 24.59
N PRO A 80 -0.98 20.00 25.40
CA PRO A 80 -0.82 20.52 26.75
C PRO A 80 0.15 19.67 27.57
N SER A 81 0.98 20.32 28.37
CA SER A 81 2.04 19.67 29.14
C SER A 81 2.32 20.38 30.45
N THR A 82 3.02 19.71 31.35
CA THR A 82 3.46 20.25 32.65
C THR A 82 4.75 21.06 32.55
N THR A 83 5.36 21.16 31.35
CA THR A 83 6.55 21.98 31.10
C THR A 83 6.33 23.46 31.43
N LYS A 84 7.42 24.24 31.52
CA LYS A 84 7.35 25.69 31.76
C LYS A 84 6.48 26.42 30.73
N LEU A 85 6.55 25.99 29.48
CA LEU A 85 5.78 26.55 28.37
C LEU A 85 4.34 26.02 28.29
N LYS A 86 3.95 25.08 29.18
CA LYS A 86 2.63 24.41 29.21
C LYS A 86 2.25 23.63 27.95
N PHE A 87 3.20 23.45 27.04
CA PHE A 87 3.03 22.68 25.82
C PHE A 87 4.22 21.74 25.59
N SER A 88 3.94 20.64 24.89
CA SER A 88 4.93 19.71 24.37
C SER A 88 4.72 19.54 22.87
N VAL A 89 5.81 19.41 22.14
CA VAL A 89 5.81 19.21 20.69
C VAL A 89 6.26 17.80 20.40
N ASN A 90 5.49 17.07 19.60
CA ASN A 90 5.79 15.72 19.14
C ASN A 90 5.85 15.71 17.62
N LEU A 91 6.93 15.13 17.08
CA LEU A 91 7.04 14.84 15.66
C LEU A 91 6.53 13.43 15.41
N GLU A 92 5.81 13.22 14.31
CA GLU A 92 5.44 11.89 13.84
C GLU A 92 5.73 11.77 12.35
N PHE A 93 6.50 10.74 12.00
CA PHE A 93 6.57 10.19 10.65
C PHE A 93 5.64 8.99 10.57
N LYS A 94 4.83 8.90 9.50
CA LYS A 94 3.84 7.84 9.31
C LYS A 94 3.70 7.45 7.84
N LEU A 95 3.50 6.16 7.59
CA LEU A 95 3.03 5.60 6.32
C LEU A 95 1.74 4.84 6.62
N THR A 96 0.66 5.16 5.91
CA THR A 96 -0.66 4.54 6.11
C THR A 96 -1.03 3.73 4.88
N GLN A 97 -1.45 2.47 5.06
CA GLN A 97 -1.98 1.66 3.97
C GLN A 97 -3.12 0.75 4.39
N HIS A 98 -3.81 0.14 3.41
CA HIS A 98 -4.81 -0.90 3.69
C HIS A 98 -4.16 -2.10 4.39
N ASN A 99 -4.91 -2.79 5.26
CA ASN A 99 -4.43 -3.94 6.04
C ASN A 99 -3.87 -5.11 5.21
N ARG A 100 -4.18 -5.13 3.91
CA ARG A 100 -3.68 -6.11 2.94
C ARG A 100 -2.16 -5.99 2.73
N ASP A 101 -1.64 -4.77 2.93
CA ASP A 101 -0.23 -4.41 2.75
C ASP A 101 0.49 -4.33 4.11
N LYS A 102 -0.05 -4.96 5.16
CA LYS A 102 0.56 -5.00 6.50
C LYS A 102 1.98 -5.55 6.50
N VAL A 103 2.23 -6.59 5.70
CA VAL A 103 3.58 -7.19 5.57
C VAL A 103 4.58 -6.19 5.00
N LEU A 104 4.16 -5.34 4.05
CA LEU A 104 5.00 -4.25 3.55
C LEU A 104 5.31 -3.24 4.65
N LEU A 105 4.32 -2.84 5.45
CA LEU A 105 4.56 -1.90 6.55
C LEU A 105 5.46 -2.45 7.65
N GLU A 106 5.40 -3.76 7.90
CA GLU A 106 6.33 -4.45 8.81
C GLU A 106 7.76 -4.44 8.26
N SER A 107 7.95 -4.56 6.95
CA SER A 107 9.27 -4.48 6.32
C SER A 107 9.96 -3.11 6.53
N PHE A 108 9.18 -2.02 6.66
CA PHE A 108 9.75 -0.69 6.93
C PHE A 108 10.38 -0.58 8.33
N VAL A 109 9.96 -1.39 9.30
CA VAL A 109 10.59 -1.42 10.64
C VAL A 109 12.02 -1.91 10.54
N ALA A 110 12.24 -3.00 9.79
CA ALA A 110 13.57 -3.53 9.53
C ALA A 110 14.38 -2.57 8.64
N TYR A 111 13.76 -2.03 7.59
CA TYR A 111 14.41 -1.14 6.62
C TYR A 111 14.96 0.14 7.26
N PHE A 112 14.15 0.85 8.06
CA PHE A 112 14.60 2.06 8.77
C PHE A 112 15.36 1.75 10.06
N GLY A 113 15.38 0.49 10.53
CA GLY A 113 15.93 0.12 11.83
C GLY A 113 15.24 0.82 13.01
N CYS A 114 13.99 1.26 12.83
CA CYS A 114 13.16 1.92 13.83
C CYS A 114 11.68 1.90 13.41
N GLY A 115 10.80 2.32 14.32
CA GLY A 115 9.37 2.44 14.05
C GLY A 115 8.55 1.33 14.72
N GLU A 116 7.23 1.44 14.57
CA GLU A 116 6.26 0.44 15.00
C GLU A 116 5.13 0.36 13.98
N VAL A 117 4.53 -0.82 13.83
CA VAL A 117 3.31 -1.01 13.02
C VAL A 117 2.10 -1.07 13.94
N ARG A 118 1.06 -0.29 13.62
CA ARG A 118 -0.21 -0.27 14.36
C ARG A 118 -1.37 -0.51 13.42
N VAL A 119 -2.19 -1.51 13.76
CA VAL A 119 -3.46 -1.76 13.08
C VAL A 119 -4.50 -0.83 13.67
N ARG A 120 -5.26 -0.13 12.81
CA ARG A 120 -6.41 0.66 13.24
C ARG A 120 -7.59 -0.30 13.27
N SER A 121 -8.19 -0.52 14.43
CA SER A 121 -9.22 -1.57 14.57
C SER A 121 -10.55 -1.21 13.89
N GLN A 122 -10.82 0.07 13.65
CA GLN A 122 -12.07 0.56 13.06
C GLN A 122 -11.95 0.98 11.59
N GLU A 123 -10.74 1.18 11.12
CA GLU A 123 -10.43 1.57 9.74
C GLU A 123 -9.67 0.39 9.16
N SER A 124 -9.97 -0.13 7.98
CA SER A 124 -9.29 -1.32 7.41
C SER A 124 -7.83 -1.03 6.98
N THR A 125 -7.14 -0.20 7.76
CA THR A 125 -5.84 0.39 7.51
C THR A 125 -4.87 0.06 8.64
N VAL A 126 -3.59 0.21 8.31
CA VAL A 126 -2.45 -0.06 9.15
C VAL A 126 -1.45 1.05 8.95
N ASP A 127 -0.79 1.46 10.04
CA ASP A 127 0.17 2.55 10.06
C ASP A 127 1.54 2.00 10.45
N PHE A 128 2.55 2.21 9.62
CA PHE A 128 3.92 2.29 10.10
C PHE A 128 4.12 3.69 10.66
N ARG A 129 4.69 3.83 11.86
CA ARG A 129 4.95 5.16 12.43
C ARG A 129 6.17 5.22 13.33
N ARG A 130 6.74 6.42 13.43
CA ARG A 130 7.75 6.78 14.43
C ARG A 130 7.44 8.12 15.07
N ARG A 131 7.49 8.16 16.40
CA ARG A 131 7.27 9.35 17.24
C ARG A 131 8.45 9.72 18.16
N ASN A 132 9.43 8.83 18.30
CA ASN A 132 10.60 9.13 19.12
C ASN A 132 11.50 10.11 18.37
N PHE A 133 11.82 11.22 19.03
CA PHE A 133 12.61 12.29 18.45
C PHE A 133 14.00 11.83 18.01
N SER A 134 14.72 11.06 18.82
CA SER A 134 16.08 10.59 18.50
C SER A 134 16.12 9.72 17.24
N ASP A 135 15.16 8.82 17.04
CA ASP A 135 15.07 8.05 15.79
C ASP A 135 14.67 8.92 14.59
N ILE A 136 13.79 9.90 14.79
CA ILE A 136 13.40 10.83 13.72
C ILE A 136 14.62 11.64 13.26
N GLU A 137 15.37 12.19 14.20
CA GLU A 137 16.57 13.01 13.94
C GLU A 137 17.72 12.21 13.34
N SER A 138 17.99 11.00 13.86
CA SER A 138 19.17 10.21 13.45
C SER A 138 18.93 9.28 12.26
N LYS A 139 17.68 8.91 11.96
CA LYS A 139 17.35 7.92 10.92
C LYS A 139 16.41 8.48 9.85
N ILE A 140 15.28 9.04 10.25
CA ILE A 140 14.23 9.46 9.30
C ILE A 140 14.64 10.71 8.52
N ILE A 141 15.01 11.80 9.20
CA ILE A 141 15.42 13.04 8.53
C ILE A 141 16.63 12.81 7.61
N PRO A 142 17.72 12.13 8.02
CA PRO A 142 18.86 11.88 7.16
C PRO A 142 18.55 11.03 5.94
N PHE A 143 17.55 10.14 6.02
CA PHE A 143 17.08 9.36 4.87
C PHE A 143 16.46 10.28 3.81
N PHE A 144 15.48 11.10 4.20
CA PHE A 144 14.75 11.96 3.26
C PHE A 144 15.51 13.25 2.86
N SER A 145 16.57 13.63 3.57
CA SER A 145 17.40 14.80 3.21
C SER A 145 18.41 14.52 2.09
N LYS A 146 18.65 13.25 1.76
CA LYS A 146 19.58 12.80 0.71
C LYS A 146 18.87 12.47 -0.61
N SER A 147 17.54 12.43 -0.59
CA SER A 147 16.68 12.06 -1.71
C SER A 147 16.29 13.27 -2.55
#